data_AF-A0A7Y1ZXE6-F1
#
_entry.id   AF-A0A7Y1ZXE6-F1
#
_cell.length_a   1.000
_cell.length_b   1.000
_cell.length_c   1.000
_cell.angle_alpha   90.00
_cell.angle_beta   90.00
_cell.angle_gamma   90.00
#
_symmetry.space_group_name_H-M   'P 1'
#
loop_
_entity.id
_entity.type
_entity.pdbx_description
1 polymer ?
#
loop_
_entity_poly.entity_id
_entity_poly.type
_entity_poly.pdbx_seq_one_letter_code
_entity_poly.pdbx_strand_id
1 'polypeptide(L)'
;MNEHHPTITDPADNDDAGGSAISRRRADDGMALPLVIIMTAVVALTVVSLATFSLTSLKSGRVSEERVARLTAADAGLRYAIDQLKLRNAGCILDTQTAVLPGVTTDFNSTGAEVTCVQHTSGYENLNIQAFATALTGEGVPPAIGLMKTSGGSDTPIKKIFGGPVYLERIDAGAVGELGKKIKIEDGPLLYHDTSPSVPCTSVSASSITTQIVFEPALVYGPVCVSRGWKDLFKSPEVPDLTSLPDRSGSVPLPAPLGSYTDVGSCRVFEPGRYISPPDVQNRDSYFKSGDYLFDFPLADPVFEVKSSTVTMGVVNPQTATVNDEPNPNCDAAQTDDKNDPLKVGEFGATIYMAGKSQINIQTHGHIEIHARVQDATFVSIQALCVPNGGWCRPSGGGGFATAKQSTATAAAGDFIMYTDSGNNKELVTHALLYAPLGQFQFGNTTNTATQKMLGGMVLARLDLHASASASNFEIAVPISPITAKITLTSTATKGSDTSIQAVVEYRPYEPDIVDRVRVNSWRVCESTYCTTP
;
A
#
# COMPACT_ATOMS: atom_id res chain seq x y z
N MET A 1 -46.47 53.17 -23.91
CA MET A 1 -47.05 51.89 -24.35
C MET A 1 -48.07 51.48 -23.30
N ASN A 2 -49.20 52.18 -23.30
CA ASN A 2 -50.52 51.73 -23.79
C ASN A 2 -51.27 50.92 -22.74
N GLU A 3 -51.99 51.69 -21.93
CA GLU A 3 -53.18 51.36 -21.15
C GLU A 3 -54.28 50.71 -22.01
N HIS A 4 -55.15 49.89 -21.41
CA HIS A 4 -56.59 49.94 -21.69
C HIS A 4 -57.41 49.14 -20.67
N HIS A 5 -58.11 49.89 -19.81
CA HIS A 5 -59.42 49.54 -19.23
C HIS A 5 -60.50 49.58 -20.33
N PRO A 6 -61.66 48.94 -20.11
CA PRO A 6 -62.86 49.78 -20.04
C PRO A 6 -63.90 49.36 -18.99
N THR A 7 -64.45 50.38 -18.34
CA THR A 7 -65.77 50.49 -17.71
C THR A 7 -66.82 50.86 -18.77
N ILE A 8 -68.12 50.63 -18.47
CA ILE A 8 -69.38 51.22 -19.02
C ILE A 8 -70.46 50.10 -19.01
N THR A 9 -71.72 50.21 -18.57
CA THR A 9 -72.62 51.21 -17.93
C THR A 9 -73.92 50.47 -17.58
N ASP A 10 -74.59 50.87 -16.50
CA ASP A 10 -76.03 50.63 -16.27
C ASP A 10 -76.92 51.35 -17.32
N PRO A 11 -78.20 50.93 -17.45
CA PRO A 11 -79.23 51.94 -17.27
C PRO A 11 -80.44 51.48 -16.43
N ALA A 12 -80.80 52.42 -15.54
CA ALA A 12 -82.09 52.85 -14.98
C ALA A 12 -83.42 52.10 -15.26
N ASP A 13 -84.15 51.99 -14.15
CA ASP A 13 -85.59 51.96 -13.88
C ASP A 13 -86.57 52.55 -14.92
N ASN A 14 -87.74 51.91 -15.02
CA ASN A 14 -89.05 52.56 -14.79
C ASN A 14 -90.22 51.54 -14.77
N ASP A 15 -90.84 51.40 -13.60
CA ASP A 15 -92.26 51.64 -13.30
C ASP A 15 -93.38 51.08 -14.22
N ASP A 16 -94.04 50.04 -13.67
CA ASP A 16 -95.38 50.09 -13.06
C ASP A 16 -96.67 49.68 -13.83
N ALA A 17 -97.53 49.03 -13.03
CA ALA A 17 -98.99 48.81 -13.13
C ALA A 17 -99.60 47.76 -14.08
N GLY A 18 -100.35 46.80 -13.47
CA GLY A 18 -101.55 46.23 -14.09
C GLY A 18 -101.88 44.78 -13.73
N GLY A 19 -102.60 44.56 -12.62
CA GLY A 19 -102.91 43.24 -12.08
C GLY A 19 -103.89 42.37 -12.89
N SER A 20 -103.94 41.08 -12.55
CA SER A 20 -105.17 40.37 -12.15
C SER A 20 -104.86 38.90 -11.84
N ALA A 21 -105.34 38.47 -10.68
CA ALA A 21 -105.16 37.16 -10.11
C ALA A 21 -105.99 36.08 -10.81
N ILE A 22 -105.38 34.93 -11.15
CA ILE A 22 -106.06 33.63 -11.15
C ILE A 22 -105.17 32.58 -10.50
N SER A 23 -105.55 32.27 -9.26
CA SER A 23 -105.32 31.03 -8.51
C SER A 23 -105.05 29.79 -9.37
N ARG A 24 -103.86 29.18 -9.23
CA ARG A 24 -103.68 27.71 -9.22
C ARG A 24 -102.54 27.29 -8.28
N ARG A 25 -102.95 26.63 -7.18
CA ARG A 25 -102.32 25.46 -6.51
C ARG A 25 -100.82 25.60 -6.20
N ARG A 26 -100.40 25.93 -4.97
CA ARG A 26 -100.30 25.01 -3.81
C ARG A 26 -100.00 23.55 -4.20
N ALA A 27 -98.76 23.32 -4.60
CA ALA A 27 -98.00 22.10 -4.39
C ALA A 27 -96.54 22.49 -4.64
N ASP A 28 -95.77 22.84 -3.60
CA ASP A 28 -94.28 22.80 -3.56
C ASP A 28 -93.66 23.51 -2.33
N ASP A 29 -94.44 24.03 -1.37
CA ASP A 29 -93.89 24.67 -0.15
C ASP A 29 -93.31 23.70 0.91
N GLY A 30 -93.17 22.41 0.60
CA GLY A 30 -92.56 21.41 1.50
C GLY A 30 -91.16 20.95 1.08
N MET A 31 -90.71 21.25 -0.15
CA MET A 31 -89.52 20.64 -0.75
C MET A 31 -88.29 21.57 -0.81
N ALA A 32 -88.45 22.87 -0.60
CA ALA A 32 -87.32 23.82 -0.65
C ALA A 32 -86.28 23.54 0.45
N LEU A 33 -86.72 23.25 1.68
CA LEU A 33 -85.83 22.98 2.81
C LEU A 33 -85.00 21.70 2.63
N PRO A 34 -85.57 20.53 2.26
CA PRO A 34 -84.77 19.34 2.00
C PRO A 34 -83.84 19.51 0.79
N LEU A 35 -84.24 20.25 -0.24
CA LEU A 35 -83.39 20.51 -1.41
C LEU A 35 -82.19 21.39 -1.07
N VAL A 36 -82.37 22.41 -0.23
CA VAL A 36 -81.26 23.25 0.28
C VAL A 36 -80.33 22.45 1.20
N ILE A 37 -80.87 21.57 2.06
CA ILE A 37 -80.07 20.70 2.94
C ILE A 37 -79.24 19.71 2.10
N ILE A 38 -79.83 19.12 1.07
CA ILE A 38 -79.11 18.20 0.16
C ILE A 38 -78.03 18.97 -0.62
N MET A 39 -78.36 20.14 -1.18
CA MET A 39 -77.39 20.99 -1.87
C MET A 39 -76.22 21.39 -0.95
N THR A 40 -76.51 21.84 0.28
CA THR A 40 -75.45 22.20 1.25
C THR A 40 -74.64 21.00 1.70
N ALA A 41 -75.25 19.82 1.90
CA ALA A 41 -74.52 18.60 2.22
C ALA A 41 -73.59 18.16 1.08
N VAL A 42 -74.07 18.20 -0.17
CA VAL A 42 -73.26 17.86 -1.36
C VAL A 42 -72.13 18.87 -1.57
N VAL A 43 -72.40 20.17 -1.40
CA VAL A 43 -71.36 21.21 -1.47
C VAL A 43 -70.35 21.05 -0.32
N ALA A 44 -70.80 20.75 0.90
CA ALA A 44 -69.89 20.51 2.02
C ALA A 44 -69.00 19.27 1.80
N LEU A 45 -69.56 18.16 1.31
CA LEU A 45 -68.82 16.94 1.01
C LEU A 45 -67.79 17.15 -0.12
N THR A 46 -68.13 17.93 -1.15
CA THR A 46 -67.21 18.25 -2.24
C THR A 46 -66.09 19.18 -1.78
N VAL A 47 -66.38 20.20 -0.96
CA VAL A 47 -65.37 21.09 -0.38
C VAL A 47 -64.41 20.34 0.55
N VAL A 48 -64.93 19.48 1.43
CA VAL A 48 -64.10 18.66 2.32
C VAL A 48 -63.21 17.70 1.53
N SER A 49 -63.74 17.12 0.45
CA SER A 49 -62.98 16.23 -0.45
C SER A 49 -61.86 16.98 -1.18
N LEU A 50 -62.12 18.19 -1.71
CA LEU A 50 -61.11 19.05 -2.34
C LEU A 50 -60.04 19.51 -1.36
N ALA A 51 -60.43 19.87 -0.13
CA ALA A 51 -59.49 20.26 0.92
C ALA A 51 -58.58 19.09 1.34
N THR A 52 -59.14 17.88 1.47
CA THR A 52 -58.38 16.67 1.81
C THR A 52 -57.42 16.28 0.69
N PHE A 53 -57.86 16.39 -0.57
CA PHE A 53 -57.01 16.18 -1.74
C PHE A 53 -55.86 17.19 -1.81
N SER A 54 -56.13 18.47 -1.52
CA SER A 54 -55.11 19.53 -1.52
C SER A 54 -54.07 19.32 -0.40
N LEU A 55 -54.51 18.96 0.81
CA LEU A 55 -53.63 18.63 1.93
C LEU A 55 -52.76 17.40 1.63
N THR A 56 -53.33 16.39 0.98
CA THR A 56 -52.61 15.19 0.57
C THR A 56 -51.57 15.53 -0.50
N SER A 57 -51.93 16.34 -1.49
CA SER A 57 -51.02 16.81 -2.54
C SER A 57 -49.85 17.63 -1.97
N LEU A 58 -50.11 18.51 -0.98
CA LEU A 58 -49.05 19.28 -0.30
C LEU A 58 -48.11 18.38 0.53
N LYS A 59 -48.64 17.36 1.21
CA LYS A 59 -47.82 16.38 1.94
C LYS A 59 -46.97 15.55 0.99
N SER A 60 -47.54 15.05 -0.10
CA SER A 60 -46.81 14.32 -1.15
C SER A 60 -45.76 15.19 -1.82
N GLY A 61 -46.05 16.48 -2.04
CA GLY A 61 -45.09 17.46 -2.57
C GLY A 61 -43.87 17.61 -1.68
N ARG A 62 -44.05 17.81 -0.37
CA ARG A 62 -42.95 17.92 0.60
C ARG A 62 -42.07 16.66 0.66
N VAL A 63 -42.69 15.47 0.68
CA VAL A 63 -41.93 14.21 0.68
C VAL A 63 -41.12 14.05 -0.60
N SER A 64 -41.66 14.45 -1.76
CA SER A 64 -40.94 14.42 -3.02
C SER A 64 -39.78 15.41 -3.03
N GLU A 65 -39.97 16.64 -2.56
CA GLU A 65 -38.92 17.66 -2.48
C GLU A 65 -37.79 17.22 -1.55
N GLU A 66 -38.11 16.66 -0.38
CA GLU A 66 -37.11 16.13 0.55
C GLU A 66 -36.34 14.96 -0.06
N ARG A 67 -37.02 14.04 -0.76
CA ARG A 67 -36.36 12.91 -1.43
C ARG A 67 -35.44 13.37 -2.56
N VAL A 68 -35.87 14.36 -3.35
CA VAL A 68 -35.05 14.95 -4.41
C VAL A 68 -33.83 15.65 -3.82
N ALA A 69 -34.01 16.46 -2.76
CA ALA A 69 -32.90 17.16 -2.10
C ALA A 69 -31.83 16.19 -1.57
N ARG A 70 -32.23 15.10 -0.91
CA ARG A 70 -31.29 14.07 -0.42
C ARG A 70 -30.58 13.35 -1.55
N LEU A 71 -31.30 12.97 -2.60
CA LEU A 71 -30.71 12.31 -3.77
C LEU A 71 -29.67 13.22 -4.43
N THR A 72 -29.99 14.51 -4.60
CA THR A 72 -29.03 15.48 -5.18
C THR A 72 -27.81 15.70 -4.28
N ALA A 73 -27.98 15.72 -2.96
CA ALA A 73 -26.87 15.88 -2.02
C ALA A 73 -25.94 14.66 -2.03
N ALA A 74 -26.49 13.45 -2.03
CA ALA A 74 -25.71 12.22 -2.12
C ALA A 74 -25.01 12.08 -3.49
N ASP A 75 -25.65 12.48 -4.59
CA ASP A 75 -25.02 12.49 -5.93
C ASP A 75 -23.85 13.47 -6.00
N ALA A 76 -24.04 14.68 -5.45
CA ALA A 76 -23.00 15.70 -5.38
C ALA A 76 -21.81 15.25 -4.52
N GLY A 77 -22.07 14.65 -3.35
CA GLY A 77 -21.03 14.08 -2.49
C GLY A 77 -20.22 13.00 -3.21
N LEU A 78 -20.90 12.09 -3.92
CA LEU A 78 -20.23 11.01 -4.65
C LEU A 78 -19.39 11.51 -5.85
N ARG A 79 -19.90 12.49 -6.61
CA ARG A 79 -19.12 13.14 -7.68
C ARG A 79 -17.90 13.86 -7.13
N TYR A 80 -18.07 14.61 -6.04
CA TYR A 80 -16.96 15.27 -5.36
C TYR A 80 -15.90 14.25 -4.93
N ALA A 81 -16.30 13.11 -4.36
CA ALA A 81 -15.37 12.05 -3.97
C ALA A 81 -14.60 11.45 -5.15
N ILE A 82 -15.26 11.24 -6.29
CA ILE A 82 -14.60 10.79 -7.52
C ILE A 82 -13.62 11.84 -8.04
N ASP A 83 -13.99 13.12 -8.00
CA ASP A 83 -13.09 14.19 -8.40
C ASP A 83 -11.90 14.32 -7.45
N GLN A 84 -12.08 14.10 -6.13
CA GLN A 84 -10.96 14.01 -5.19
C GLN A 84 -10.04 12.82 -5.48
N LEU A 85 -10.57 11.67 -5.90
CA LEU A 85 -9.75 10.54 -6.36
C LEU A 85 -8.95 10.91 -7.62
N LYS A 86 -9.57 11.60 -8.58
CA LYS A 86 -8.87 12.08 -9.79
C LYS A 86 -7.77 13.09 -9.44
N LEU A 87 -8.02 13.94 -8.45
CA LEU A 87 -7.08 14.94 -7.94
C LEU A 87 -6.06 14.37 -6.94
N ARG A 88 -5.98 13.05 -6.77
CA ARG A 88 -5.00 12.36 -5.91
C ARG A 88 -5.10 12.76 -4.43
N ASN A 89 -6.30 13.05 -3.94
CA ASN A 89 -6.51 13.67 -2.63
C ASN A 89 -7.46 12.87 -1.71
N ALA A 90 -7.60 11.57 -1.97
CA ALA A 90 -8.59 10.75 -1.28
C ALA A 90 -7.91 9.78 -0.30
N GLY A 91 -8.10 10.04 1.00
CA GLY A 91 -7.71 9.11 2.09
C GLY A 91 -8.30 7.69 1.97
N CYS A 92 -9.27 7.51 1.08
CA CYS A 92 -9.90 6.24 0.70
C CYS A 92 -8.97 5.19 0.05
N ILE A 93 -7.80 5.61 -0.43
CA ILE A 93 -6.83 4.68 -1.05
C ILE A 93 -6.03 3.94 0.03
N LEU A 94 -6.02 4.48 1.25
CA LEU A 94 -5.15 4.04 2.32
C LEU A 94 -5.90 3.21 3.34
N ASP A 95 -7.14 3.57 3.68
CA ASP A 95 -7.87 2.82 4.69
C ASP A 95 -8.55 1.59 4.08
N THR A 96 -8.19 0.41 4.56
CA THR A 96 -8.95 -0.83 4.28
C THR A 96 -10.32 -0.84 4.98
N GLN A 97 -10.62 0.22 5.73
CA GLN A 97 -11.87 0.47 6.45
C GLN A 97 -12.62 1.67 5.89
N THR A 98 -13.88 1.79 6.31
CA THR A 98 -14.80 2.88 5.99
C THR A 98 -14.24 4.24 6.40
N ALA A 99 -13.57 4.96 5.49
CA ALA A 99 -13.03 6.30 5.78
C ALA A 99 -13.98 7.41 5.31
N VAL A 100 -14.13 8.46 6.12
CA VAL A 100 -14.91 9.66 5.76
C VAL A 100 -14.00 10.66 5.04
N LEU A 101 -14.39 11.08 3.84
CA LEU A 101 -13.58 12.02 3.05
C LEU A 101 -13.58 13.44 3.67
N PRO A 102 -12.40 14.06 3.92
CA PRO A 102 -12.31 15.43 4.41
C PRO A 102 -12.92 16.43 3.41
N GLY A 103 -13.70 17.39 3.91
CA GLY A 103 -14.26 18.47 3.09
C GLY A 103 -15.60 18.17 2.40
N VAL A 104 -16.20 16.98 2.60
CA VAL A 104 -17.55 16.66 2.08
C VAL A 104 -18.67 17.06 3.05
N THR A 105 -18.37 17.60 4.23
CA THR A 105 -19.36 18.21 5.12
C THR A 105 -19.85 19.58 4.62
N THR A 106 -19.93 19.77 3.30
CA THR A 106 -20.54 20.95 2.69
C THR A 106 -22.03 20.71 2.54
N ASP A 107 -22.85 21.66 2.98
CA ASP A 107 -24.29 21.64 2.74
C ASP A 107 -24.57 21.70 1.23
N PHE A 108 -24.93 20.57 0.63
CA PHE A 108 -25.46 20.54 -0.74
C PHE A 108 -26.95 20.83 -0.65
N ASN A 109 -27.35 22.06 -0.96
CA ASN A 109 -28.76 22.48 -0.92
C ASN A 109 -29.37 22.33 0.49
N SER A 110 -28.64 22.84 1.51
CA SER A 110 -29.01 22.78 2.93
C SER A 110 -29.19 21.35 3.49
N THR A 111 -28.52 20.38 2.87
CA THR A 111 -28.52 18.97 3.27
C THR A 111 -27.08 18.46 3.22
N GLY A 112 -26.52 18.07 4.36
CA GLY A 112 -25.19 17.47 4.43
C GLY A 112 -25.17 16.07 3.80
N ALA A 113 -24.07 15.74 3.12
CA ALA A 113 -23.79 14.41 2.62
C ALA A 113 -22.47 13.92 3.22
N GLU A 114 -22.46 12.72 3.78
CA GLU A 114 -21.25 12.06 4.24
C GLU A 114 -20.80 11.07 3.16
N VAL A 115 -19.52 11.08 2.79
CA VAL A 115 -18.98 10.06 1.88
C VAL A 115 -18.05 9.17 2.64
N THR A 116 -18.39 7.88 2.65
CA THR A 116 -17.54 6.81 3.09
C THR A 116 -16.94 6.06 1.91
N CYS A 117 -15.83 5.37 2.16
CA CYS A 117 -15.18 4.58 1.12
C CYS A 117 -14.55 3.32 1.69
N VAL A 118 -14.56 2.26 0.89
CA VAL A 118 -14.01 0.95 1.22
C VAL A 118 -13.19 0.46 0.03
N GLN A 119 -11.92 0.18 0.23
CA GLN A 119 -11.10 -0.47 -0.78
C GLN A 119 -11.38 -1.98 -0.81
N HIS A 120 -11.75 -2.52 -1.98
CA HIS A 120 -12.07 -3.94 -2.20
C HIS A 120 -10.95 -4.76 -2.82
N THR A 121 -10.05 -4.07 -3.50
CA THR A 121 -8.78 -4.64 -3.92
C THR A 121 -7.79 -3.57 -3.56
N SER A 122 -7.13 -3.79 -2.45
CA SER A 122 -5.75 -3.34 -2.45
C SER A 122 -5.05 -4.34 -3.37
N GLY A 123 -4.30 -3.89 -4.38
CA GLY A 123 -3.47 -4.78 -5.20
C GLY A 123 -2.50 -5.66 -4.37
N TYR A 124 -2.52 -5.47 -3.06
CA TYR A 124 -1.90 -6.21 -2.00
C TYR A 124 -2.61 -7.51 -1.59
N GLU A 125 -3.83 -7.86 -2.02
CA GLU A 125 -4.50 -9.06 -1.45
C GLU A 125 -3.81 -10.40 -1.76
N ASN A 126 -2.94 -10.42 -2.76
CA ASN A 126 -1.88 -11.42 -2.94
C ASN A 126 -0.52 -10.78 -2.59
N LEU A 127 -0.33 -10.36 -1.33
CA LEU A 127 0.91 -9.72 -0.84
C LEU A 127 2.07 -10.68 -1.01
N ASN A 128 2.60 -10.75 -2.23
CA ASN A 128 3.91 -11.28 -2.46
C ASN A 128 4.85 -10.31 -1.75
N ILE A 129 5.73 -10.87 -0.94
CA ILE A 129 6.71 -10.15 -0.12
C ILE A 129 7.53 -9.14 -0.93
N GLN A 130 7.64 -9.35 -2.23
CA GLN A 130 8.31 -8.49 -3.21
C GLN A 130 7.56 -7.20 -3.54
N ALA A 131 6.35 -7.00 -3.02
CA ALA A 131 5.56 -5.79 -3.22
C ALA A 131 5.85 -4.69 -2.18
N PHE A 132 6.75 -4.93 -1.22
CA PHE A 132 7.11 -3.95 -0.19
C PHE A 132 8.57 -3.53 -0.29
N ALA A 133 8.80 -2.23 -0.27
CA ALA A 133 10.14 -1.69 -0.12
C ALA A 133 10.79 -2.21 1.17
N THR A 134 10.03 -2.23 2.28
CA THR A 134 10.52 -2.73 3.56
C THR A 134 9.38 -3.23 4.45
N ALA A 135 9.56 -4.37 5.11
CA ALA A 135 8.72 -4.82 6.22
C ALA A 135 9.56 -5.04 7.48
N LEU A 136 9.23 -4.32 8.56
CA LEU A 136 9.89 -4.43 9.85
C LEU A 136 9.02 -5.24 10.82
N THR A 137 9.42 -6.48 11.08
CA THR A 137 8.68 -7.46 11.89
C THR A 137 8.77 -7.18 13.39
N GLY A 138 9.83 -6.48 13.83
CA GLY A 138 10.13 -6.29 15.25
C GLY A 138 10.33 -7.58 16.06
N GLU A 139 10.41 -8.74 15.42
CA GLU A 139 10.50 -10.03 16.09
C GLU A 139 11.85 -10.13 16.83
N GLY A 140 11.79 -10.38 18.14
CA GLY A 140 12.96 -10.35 19.01
C GLY A 140 13.45 -8.95 19.40
N VAL A 141 12.90 -7.87 18.83
CA VAL A 141 13.28 -6.49 19.18
C VAL A 141 12.44 -6.01 20.37
N PRO A 142 13.06 -5.68 21.53
CA PRO A 142 12.33 -5.15 22.69
C PRO A 142 11.52 -3.90 22.32
N PRO A 143 10.33 -3.66 22.93
CA PRO A 143 9.49 -2.49 22.65
C PRO A 143 10.19 -1.13 22.84
N ALA A 144 11.17 -1.07 23.73
CA ALA A 144 11.95 0.15 23.99
C ALA A 144 12.95 0.51 22.87
N ILE A 145 13.17 -0.40 21.92
CA ILE A 145 14.09 -0.23 20.80
C ILE A 145 13.30 0.02 19.52
N GLY A 146 13.70 1.05 18.77
CA GLY A 146 13.10 1.38 17.49
C GLY A 146 13.30 0.31 16.44
N LEU A 147 12.25 0.06 15.65
CA LEU A 147 12.31 -0.84 14.51
C LEU A 147 13.10 -0.20 13.38
N MET A 148 12.98 1.11 13.25
CA MET A 148 13.72 1.92 12.30
C MET A 148 14.53 2.98 13.03
N LYS A 149 15.80 3.07 12.70
CA LYS A 149 16.70 4.11 13.18
C LYS A 149 17.25 4.88 12.00
N THR A 150 17.30 6.19 12.12
CA THR A 150 17.94 7.03 11.11
C THR A 150 18.96 7.95 11.76
N SER A 151 20.12 8.05 11.14
CA SER A 151 21.16 8.98 11.52
C SER A 151 21.82 9.61 10.30
N GLY A 152 22.42 10.79 10.47
CA GLY A 152 23.05 11.56 9.41
C GLY A 152 22.12 11.96 8.25
N GLY A 153 22.59 12.84 7.38
CA GLY A 153 21.86 13.25 6.18
C GLY A 153 21.17 14.60 6.35
N SER A 154 20.63 15.11 5.24
CA SER A 154 19.82 16.33 5.24
C SER A 154 18.34 15.98 5.34
N ASP A 155 17.58 16.83 6.03
CA ASP A 155 16.11 16.81 6.01
C ASP A 155 15.55 17.48 4.75
N THR A 156 16.41 18.16 3.97
CA THR A 156 16.07 18.81 2.70
C THR A 156 17.31 18.93 1.79
N PRO A 157 17.36 18.27 0.62
CA PRO A 157 16.43 17.23 0.18
C PRO A 157 16.54 15.98 1.06
N ILE A 158 15.43 15.26 1.23
CA ILE A 158 15.40 13.99 1.97
C ILE A 158 16.20 12.95 1.19
N LYS A 159 17.15 12.30 1.85
CA LYS A 159 18.11 11.39 1.21
C LYS A 159 17.76 9.91 1.31
N LYS A 160 16.93 9.54 2.28
CA LYS A 160 16.56 8.15 2.56
C LYS A 160 15.20 7.89 1.92
N ILE A 161 15.20 7.23 0.77
CA ILE A 161 14.00 7.02 -0.06
C ILE A 161 13.60 5.54 -0.01
N PHE A 162 12.32 5.31 0.25
CA PHE A 162 11.64 4.02 0.16
C PHE A 162 10.67 4.08 -1.02
N GLY A 163 10.99 3.43 -2.13
CA GLY A 163 10.16 3.33 -3.33
C GLY A 163 9.17 2.19 -3.23
N GLY A 164 7.99 2.44 -2.68
CA GLY A 164 6.91 1.49 -2.50
C GLY A 164 6.44 1.35 -1.04
N PRO A 165 5.49 0.44 -0.78
CA PRO A 165 4.89 0.26 0.54
C PRO A 165 5.90 -0.14 1.61
N VAL A 166 5.70 0.39 2.82
CA VAL A 166 6.47 0.03 4.02
C VAL A 166 5.54 -0.59 5.05
N TYR A 167 5.96 -1.65 5.74
CA TYR A 167 5.21 -2.29 6.82
C TYR A 167 5.94 -2.20 8.16
N LEU A 168 5.22 -1.94 9.25
CA LEU A 168 5.71 -2.01 10.63
C LEU A 168 4.81 -2.91 11.49
N GLU A 169 5.37 -3.90 12.19
CA GLU A 169 4.58 -4.75 13.10
C GLU A 169 4.00 -3.98 14.29
N ARG A 170 4.61 -2.86 14.66
CA ARG A 170 4.12 -1.97 15.71
C ARG A 170 4.46 -0.53 15.37
N ILE A 171 3.60 0.40 15.80
CA ILE A 171 3.74 1.84 15.54
C ILE A 171 3.73 2.69 16.82
N ASP A 172 4.28 2.17 17.91
CA ASP A 172 4.44 2.94 19.14
C ASP A 172 5.58 3.98 19.02
N ALA A 173 5.64 4.88 20.01
CA ALA A 173 6.69 5.88 20.09
C ALA A 173 8.11 5.27 20.15
N GLY A 174 8.24 4.00 20.54
CA GLY A 174 9.50 3.26 20.47
C GLY A 174 9.86 2.92 19.03
N ALA A 175 8.93 2.33 18.27
CA ALA A 175 9.14 1.81 16.91
C ALA A 175 9.72 2.84 15.94
N VAL A 176 9.26 4.09 16.02
CA VAL A 176 9.73 5.24 15.22
C VAL A 176 10.51 6.28 16.04
N GLY A 177 10.79 5.99 17.31
CA GLY A 177 11.43 6.94 18.24
C GLY A 177 12.89 7.22 17.95
N GLU A 178 13.56 6.37 17.19
CA GLU A 178 14.98 6.49 16.82
C GLU A 178 15.20 7.17 15.46
N LEU A 179 14.17 7.80 14.89
CA LEU A 179 14.28 8.55 13.65
C LEU A 179 14.92 9.93 13.92
N GLY A 180 16.25 10.01 13.83
CA GLY A 180 16.98 11.27 13.97
C GLY A 180 16.89 12.19 12.75
N LYS A 181 16.50 11.64 11.59
CA LYS A 181 16.39 12.34 10.29
C LYS A 181 15.23 11.83 9.45
N LYS A 182 14.75 12.68 8.55
CA LYS A 182 13.61 12.37 7.69
C LYS A 182 13.87 11.17 6.77
N ILE A 183 12.84 10.37 6.57
CA ILE A 183 12.70 9.39 5.50
C ILE A 183 11.56 9.79 4.58
N LYS A 184 11.64 9.36 3.33
CA LYS A 184 10.60 9.56 2.33
C LYS A 184 10.09 8.22 1.85
N ILE A 185 8.78 8.02 1.89
CA ILE A 185 8.09 6.88 1.27
C ILE A 185 7.44 7.41 0.00
N GLU A 186 7.97 6.97 -1.14
CA GLU A 186 7.46 7.27 -2.47
C GLU A 186 6.55 6.13 -2.94
N ASP A 187 5.44 6.47 -3.59
CA ASP A 187 4.57 5.53 -4.29
C ASP A 187 4.06 4.35 -3.43
N GLY A 188 3.92 4.56 -2.12
CA GLY A 188 3.43 3.53 -1.20
C GLY A 188 2.94 4.05 0.16
N PRO A 189 1.98 3.34 0.79
CA PRO A 189 1.58 3.60 2.16
C PRO A 189 2.58 3.09 3.20
N LEU A 190 2.43 3.57 4.44
CA LEU A 190 3.02 2.95 5.62
C LEU A 190 1.98 2.08 6.30
N LEU A 191 2.00 0.77 6.05
CA LEU A 191 1.14 -0.18 6.75
C LEU A 191 1.70 -0.42 8.15
N TYR A 192 0.83 -0.53 9.14
CA TYR A 192 1.23 -0.93 10.47
C TYR A 192 0.19 -1.83 11.13
N HIS A 193 0.67 -2.76 11.94
CA HIS A 193 -0.20 -3.55 12.80
C HIS A 193 -0.31 -2.88 14.16
N ASP A 194 -1.54 -2.66 14.61
CA ASP A 194 -1.81 -2.20 15.97
C ASP A 194 -2.05 -3.42 16.85
N THR A 195 -1.09 -3.71 17.73
CA THR A 195 -1.17 -4.83 18.68
C THR A 195 -1.97 -4.48 19.94
N SER A 196 -2.52 -3.26 20.02
CA SER A 196 -3.35 -2.85 21.15
C SER A 196 -4.66 -3.65 21.20
N PRO A 197 -5.17 -3.99 22.40
CA PRO A 197 -6.37 -4.81 22.56
C PRO A 197 -7.69 -4.07 22.18
N SER A 198 -7.64 -2.90 21.55
CA SER A 198 -8.82 -2.11 21.16
C SER A 198 -9.40 -2.53 19.80
N VAL A 199 -10.72 -2.69 19.74
CA VAL A 199 -11.55 -2.87 18.52
C VAL A 199 -11.45 -1.63 17.60
N PRO A 200 -11.77 -1.73 16.30
CA PRO A 200 -10.94 -2.22 15.20
C PRO A 200 -9.71 -1.32 14.90
N CYS A 201 -8.69 -1.87 14.22
CA CYS A 201 -7.47 -1.18 13.78
C CYS A 201 -7.84 0.13 13.05
N THR A 202 -7.57 1.30 13.64
CA THR A 202 -7.94 2.58 13.04
C THR A 202 -6.70 3.30 12.51
N SER A 203 -6.73 3.70 11.24
CA SER A 203 -5.66 4.47 10.61
C SER A 203 -5.54 5.86 11.24
N VAL A 204 -4.32 6.27 11.60
CA VAL A 204 -4.04 7.58 12.21
C VAL A 204 -3.48 8.57 11.18
N SER A 205 -3.32 9.85 11.53
CA SER A 205 -2.62 10.79 10.65
C SER A 205 -1.11 10.55 10.63
N ALA A 206 -0.42 10.85 9.53
CA ALA A 206 1.04 10.80 9.48
C ALA A 206 1.68 11.65 10.60
N SER A 207 1.16 12.86 10.83
CA SER A 207 1.64 13.79 11.85
C SER A 207 1.49 13.28 13.28
N SER A 208 0.55 12.37 13.55
CA SER A 208 0.39 11.76 14.88
C SER A 208 1.38 10.64 15.17
N ILE A 209 2.01 10.06 14.13
CA ILE A 209 3.06 9.05 14.32
C ILE A 209 4.40 9.76 14.48
N THR A 210 4.79 10.57 13.50
CA THR A 210 6.06 11.30 13.51
C THR A 210 6.13 12.31 12.36
N THR A 211 6.84 13.41 12.57
CA THR A 211 7.16 14.39 11.52
C THR A 211 8.37 13.98 10.67
N GLN A 212 9.01 12.86 11.02
CA GLN A 212 10.20 12.33 10.34
C GLN A 212 9.88 11.43 9.15
N ILE A 213 8.61 11.07 8.94
CA ILE A 213 8.18 10.28 7.78
C ILE A 213 7.42 11.21 6.85
N VAL A 214 7.88 11.31 5.62
CA VAL A 214 7.25 12.10 4.55
C VAL A 214 6.76 11.15 3.47
N PHE A 215 5.55 11.40 2.97
CA PHE A 215 4.94 10.60 1.92
C PHE A 215 4.97 11.39 0.60
N GLU A 216 5.20 10.69 -0.52
CA GLU A 216 5.14 11.28 -1.86
C GLU A 216 4.32 10.36 -2.79
N PRO A 217 3.18 10.84 -3.35
CA PRO A 217 2.53 12.13 -3.09
C PRO A 217 1.90 12.19 -1.69
N ALA A 218 2.12 13.29 -0.97
CA ALA A 218 1.67 13.46 0.42
C ALA A 218 0.13 13.41 0.61
N LEU A 219 -0.65 13.66 -0.45
CA LEU A 219 -2.11 13.63 -0.41
C LEU A 219 -2.71 12.26 -0.75
N VAL A 220 -1.88 11.34 -1.28
CA VAL A 220 -2.29 9.98 -1.67
C VAL A 220 -1.89 8.97 -0.62
N TYR A 221 -0.69 9.12 -0.06
CA TYR A 221 -0.10 8.15 0.84
C TYR A 221 0.01 8.64 2.27
N GLY A 222 0.00 7.66 3.17
CA GLY A 222 -0.03 7.88 4.59
C GLY A 222 -0.01 6.55 5.33
N PRO A 223 -0.12 6.61 6.65
CA PRO A 223 -0.15 5.43 7.49
C PRO A 223 -1.50 4.70 7.42
N VAL A 224 -1.46 3.37 7.46
CA VAL A 224 -2.60 2.47 7.30
C VAL A 224 -2.55 1.40 8.37
N CYS A 225 -3.59 1.33 9.20
CA CYS A 225 -3.73 0.27 10.17
C CYS A 225 -4.20 -1.02 9.47
N VAL A 226 -3.50 -2.13 9.68
CA VAL A 226 -3.91 -3.45 9.18
C VAL A 226 -4.10 -4.43 10.33
N SER A 227 -5.12 -5.30 10.21
CA SER A 227 -5.49 -6.27 11.24
C SER A 227 -4.65 -7.56 11.25
N ARG A 228 -3.80 -7.74 10.24
CA ARG A 228 -2.94 -8.92 10.10
C ARG A 228 -1.52 -8.57 10.50
N GLY A 229 -0.93 -9.39 11.36
CA GLY A 229 0.48 -9.30 11.72
C GLY A 229 1.41 -9.80 10.60
N TRP A 230 2.70 -9.53 10.74
CA TRP A 230 3.71 -9.83 9.73
C TRP A 230 3.74 -11.32 9.37
N LYS A 231 3.49 -12.22 10.33
CA LYS A 231 3.52 -13.67 10.13
C LYS A 231 2.48 -14.13 9.11
N ASP A 232 1.38 -13.40 8.98
CA ASP A 232 0.31 -13.72 8.03
C ASP A 232 0.56 -13.10 6.66
N LEU A 233 1.21 -11.94 6.61
CA LEU A 233 1.47 -11.17 5.40
C LEU A 233 2.75 -11.61 4.68
N PHE A 234 3.80 -11.97 5.42
CA PHE A 234 5.16 -12.18 4.90
C PHE A 234 5.63 -13.61 5.15
N LYS A 235 5.12 -14.55 4.35
CA LYS A 235 5.61 -15.93 4.39
C LYS A 235 7.03 -16.02 3.83
N SER A 236 7.85 -16.88 4.43
CA SER A 236 9.20 -17.15 3.92
C SER A 236 9.13 -17.63 2.47
N PRO A 237 10.06 -17.16 1.60
CA PRO A 237 10.35 -17.84 0.35
C PRO A 237 10.70 -19.30 0.58
N GLU A 238 10.45 -20.14 -0.43
CA GLU A 238 10.86 -21.54 -0.40
C GLU A 238 12.38 -21.66 -0.35
N VAL A 239 12.87 -22.58 0.47
CA VAL A 239 14.29 -22.92 0.55
C VAL A 239 14.49 -24.25 -0.19
N PRO A 240 15.34 -24.31 -1.23
CA PRO A 240 15.65 -25.53 -1.93
C PRO A 240 16.41 -26.51 -1.02
N ASP A 241 16.60 -27.75 -1.49
CA ASP A 241 17.42 -28.72 -0.76
C ASP A 241 18.91 -28.33 -0.77
N LEU A 242 19.34 -27.71 0.34
CA LEU A 242 20.73 -27.27 0.53
C LEU A 242 21.69 -28.41 0.93
N THR A 243 21.20 -29.64 1.17
CA THR A 243 22.06 -30.75 1.62
C THR A 243 22.97 -31.31 0.54
N SER A 244 22.63 -31.04 -0.72
CA SER A 244 23.41 -31.44 -1.90
C SER A 244 24.58 -30.51 -2.21
N LEU A 245 24.67 -29.35 -1.54
CA LEU A 245 25.71 -28.36 -1.80
C LEU A 245 27.09 -28.89 -1.33
N PRO A 246 28.13 -28.81 -2.18
CA PRO A 246 29.47 -29.22 -1.77
C PRO A 246 30.01 -28.29 -0.67
N ASP A 247 30.63 -28.87 0.36
CA ASP A 247 31.34 -28.09 1.37
C ASP A 247 32.56 -27.39 0.74
N ARG A 248 32.75 -26.12 1.10
CA ARG A 248 33.76 -25.21 0.55
C ARG A 248 34.42 -24.39 1.65
N SER A 249 35.73 -24.22 1.52
CA SER A 249 36.51 -23.29 2.33
C SER A 249 36.83 -22.05 1.50
N GLY A 250 36.37 -20.88 1.95
CA GLY A 250 36.42 -19.62 1.22
C GLY A 250 37.82 -19.09 0.88
N SER A 251 38.87 -19.65 1.48
CA SER A 251 40.27 -19.27 1.24
C SER A 251 41.07 -20.29 0.42
N VAL A 252 40.47 -21.43 0.05
CA VAL A 252 41.16 -22.54 -0.62
C VAL A 252 40.85 -22.54 -2.12
N PRO A 253 41.87 -22.52 -3.02
CA PRO A 253 41.65 -22.59 -4.46
C PRO A 253 41.27 -24.01 -4.92
N LEU A 254 40.49 -24.12 -5.99
CA LEU A 254 40.24 -25.35 -6.72
C LEU A 254 41.48 -25.80 -7.51
N PRO A 255 41.70 -27.12 -7.70
CA PRO A 255 40.82 -28.25 -7.35
C PRO A 255 41.13 -28.88 -5.98
N ALA A 256 41.73 -28.16 -5.05
CA ALA A 256 42.07 -28.73 -3.74
C ALA A 256 40.80 -29.22 -3.00
N PRO A 257 40.93 -30.17 -2.04
CA PRO A 257 39.81 -30.55 -1.18
C PRO A 257 39.18 -29.32 -0.53
N LEU A 258 37.84 -29.22 -0.59
CA LEU A 258 37.08 -28.05 -0.15
C LEU A 258 37.40 -26.74 -0.90
N GLY A 259 38.04 -26.81 -2.07
CA GLY A 259 38.32 -25.64 -2.88
C GLY A 259 37.04 -24.87 -3.25
N SER A 260 37.12 -23.54 -3.21
CA SER A 260 35.96 -22.66 -3.42
C SER A 260 36.09 -21.77 -4.65
N TYR A 261 37.30 -21.47 -5.11
CA TYR A 261 37.51 -20.53 -6.20
C TYR A 261 38.56 -20.95 -7.23
N THR A 262 38.51 -20.34 -8.40
CA THR A 262 39.60 -20.31 -9.38
C THR A 262 39.97 -18.87 -9.70
N ASP A 263 41.23 -18.63 -10.05
CA ASP A 263 41.68 -17.29 -10.43
C ASP A 263 41.70 -17.18 -11.96
N VAL A 264 40.94 -16.24 -12.52
CA VAL A 264 40.86 -15.95 -13.95
C VAL A 264 41.36 -14.53 -14.19
N GLY A 265 42.64 -14.41 -14.52
CA GLY A 265 43.31 -13.11 -14.58
C GLY A 265 43.33 -12.42 -13.21
N SER A 266 42.85 -11.18 -13.15
CA SER A 266 42.71 -10.42 -11.89
C SER A 266 41.48 -10.85 -11.06
N CYS A 267 40.49 -11.49 -11.67
CA CYS A 267 39.27 -11.92 -11.00
C CYS A 267 39.45 -13.23 -10.23
N ARG A 268 38.89 -13.28 -9.01
CA ARG A 268 38.70 -14.54 -8.27
C ARG A 268 37.27 -15.04 -8.44
N VAL A 269 37.11 -16.22 -9.02
CA VAL A 269 35.80 -16.80 -9.38
C VAL A 269 35.41 -17.88 -8.41
N PHE A 270 34.39 -17.64 -7.60
CA PHE A 270 33.84 -18.55 -6.61
C PHE A 270 32.73 -19.42 -7.19
N GLU A 271 32.69 -20.68 -6.76
CA GLU A 271 31.67 -21.65 -7.15
C GLU A 271 30.53 -21.75 -6.10
N PRO A 272 29.28 -22.03 -6.50
CA PRO A 272 28.16 -22.29 -5.59
C PRO A 272 28.44 -23.47 -4.64
N GLY A 273 27.95 -23.40 -3.41
CA GLY A 273 28.19 -24.42 -2.40
C GLY A 273 27.94 -23.98 -0.96
N ARG A 274 28.27 -24.86 -0.01
CA ARG A 274 28.20 -24.59 1.43
C ARG A 274 29.55 -24.12 1.94
N TYR A 275 29.64 -22.84 2.28
CA TYR A 275 30.86 -22.22 2.79
C TYR A 275 30.96 -22.41 4.30
N ILE A 276 31.96 -23.21 4.70
CA ILE A 276 32.31 -23.47 6.10
C ILE A 276 33.43 -22.56 6.61
N SER A 277 33.85 -21.59 5.80
CA SER A 277 34.71 -20.47 6.18
C SER A 277 34.40 -19.27 5.26
N PRO A 278 34.58 -18.02 5.74
CA PRO A 278 34.33 -16.84 4.93
C PRO A 278 35.13 -16.82 3.61
N PRO A 279 34.51 -16.44 2.47
CA PRO A 279 35.23 -16.19 1.23
C PRO A 279 36.32 -15.10 1.38
N ASP A 280 37.53 -15.38 0.91
CA ASP A 280 38.62 -14.41 0.90
C ASP A 280 38.55 -13.57 -0.39
N VAL A 281 38.01 -12.36 -0.28
CA VAL A 281 37.86 -11.40 -1.38
C VAL A 281 38.65 -10.11 -1.14
N GLN A 282 39.48 -10.05 -0.10
CA GLN A 282 40.11 -8.80 0.28
C GLN A 282 41.16 -8.37 -0.75
N ASN A 283 41.11 -7.10 -1.16
CA ASN A 283 42.01 -6.52 -2.16
C ASN A 283 41.97 -7.23 -3.52
N ARG A 284 40.87 -7.94 -3.82
CA ARG A 284 40.72 -8.67 -5.07
C ARG A 284 39.29 -8.71 -5.55
N ASP A 285 39.07 -8.17 -6.75
CA ASP A 285 37.77 -8.26 -7.40
C ASP A 285 37.39 -9.72 -7.61
N SER A 286 36.15 -10.02 -7.26
CA SER A 286 35.68 -11.39 -7.15
C SER A 286 34.31 -11.52 -7.81
N TYR A 287 34.08 -12.68 -8.40
CA TYR A 287 32.82 -13.05 -9.00
C TYR A 287 32.34 -14.37 -8.40
N PHE A 288 31.12 -14.38 -7.89
CA PHE A 288 30.45 -15.60 -7.47
C PHE A 288 29.52 -16.00 -8.60
N LYS A 289 29.71 -17.20 -9.16
CA LYS A 289 28.86 -17.70 -10.25
C LYS A 289 27.39 -17.79 -9.83
N SER A 290 26.48 -17.84 -10.80
CA SER A 290 25.05 -18.04 -10.55
C SER A 290 24.82 -19.37 -9.85
N GLY A 291 23.99 -19.36 -8.80
CA GLY A 291 23.72 -20.52 -7.96
C GLY A 291 23.37 -20.19 -6.51
N ASP A 292 23.32 -21.24 -5.68
CA ASP A 292 22.99 -21.17 -4.27
C ASP A 292 24.24 -21.22 -3.38
N TYR A 293 24.29 -20.32 -2.39
CA TYR A 293 25.42 -20.17 -1.48
C TYR A 293 24.92 -20.31 -0.04
N LEU A 294 25.34 -21.36 0.67
CA LEU A 294 25.03 -21.52 2.08
C LEU A 294 26.21 -21.05 2.93
N PHE A 295 26.07 -19.93 3.62
CA PHE A 295 27.07 -19.42 4.55
C PHE A 295 26.81 -20.00 5.95
N ASP A 296 27.57 -21.05 6.30
CA ASP A 296 27.54 -21.76 7.60
C ASP A 296 28.92 -21.67 8.24
N PHE A 297 29.32 -20.44 8.55
CA PHE A 297 30.63 -20.15 9.10
C PHE A 297 30.74 -20.63 10.57
N PRO A 298 31.94 -21.00 11.02
CA PRO A 298 32.19 -21.34 12.42
C PRO A 298 31.99 -20.10 13.30
N LEU A 299 31.62 -20.32 14.57
CA LEU A 299 31.42 -19.24 15.55
C LEU A 299 32.66 -18.37 15.77
N ALA A 300 33.86 -18.91 15.51
CA ALA A 300 35.12 -18.19 15.68
C ALA A 300 35.37 -17.15 14.59
N ASP A 301 34.76 -17.30 13.42
CA ASP A 301 34.93 -16.40 12.28
C ASP A 301 33.63 -16.29 11.47
N PRO A 302 32.62 -15.58 11.99
CA PRO A 302 31.29 -15.58 11.42
C PRO A 302 31.07 -14.51 10.34
N VAL A 303 32.11 -13.80 9.88
CA VAL A 303 31.93 -12.59 9.05
C VAL A 303 32.59 -12.75 7.69
N PHE A 304 31.80 -12.61 6.63
CA PHE A 304 32.31 -12.39 5.28
C PHE A 304 32.64 -10.91 5.09
N GLU A 305 33.94 -10.59 5.04
CA GLU A 305 34.43 -9.22 4.88
C GLU A 305 34.71 -8.87 3.42
N VAL A 306 34.03 -7.84 2.90
CA VAL A 306 34.30 -7.24 1.59
C VAL A 306 35.06 -5.94 1.78
N LYS A 307 36.33 -5.89 1.34
CA LYS A 307 37.23 -4.76 1.58
C LYS A 307 38.19 -4.55 0.43
N SER A 308 38.27 -3.30 -0.04
CA SER A 308 39.11 -2.91 -1.17
C SER A 308 38.90 -3.82 -2.40
N SER A 309 37.65 -4.22 -2.65
CA SER A 309 37.29 -5.15 -3.71
C SER A 309 35.87 -4.96 -4.18
N THR A 310 35.64 -5.35 -5.44
CA THR A 310 34.33 -5.42 -6.08
C THR A 310 33.89 -6.87 -6.19
N VAL A 311 32.77 -7.18 -5.55
CA VAL A 311 32.16 -8.52 -5.53
C VAL A 311 30.87 -8.47 -6.33
N THR A 312 30.80 -9.25 -7.40
CA THR A 312 29.55 -9.44 -8.16
C THR A 312 29.08 -10.88 -7.95
N MET A 313 27.81 -11.07 -7.64
CA MET A 313 27.24 -12.40 -7.40
C MET A 313 26.10 -12.70 -8.37
N GLY A 314 26.29 -13.75 -9.17
CA GLY A 314 25.37 -14.19 -10.20
C GLY A 314 25.45 -13.37 -11.49
N VAL A 315 24.99 -13.95 -12.58
CA VAL A 315 24.76 -13.23 -13.84
C VAL A 315 23.51 -12.36 -13.70
N VAL A 316 23.55 -11.17 -14.31
CA VAL A 316 22.40 -10.25 -14.43
C VAL A 316 21.17 -11.01 -14.92
N ASN A 317 20.09 -10.93 -14.13
CA ASN A 317 18.79 -11.46 -14.53
C ASN A 317 18.04 -10.42 -15.37
N PRO A 318 17.77 -10.67 -16.67
CA PRO A 318 17.14 -9.68 -17.55
C PRO A 318 15.73 -9.27 -17.14
N GLN A 319 15.09 -10.01 -16.22
CA GLN A 319 13.77 -9.67 -15.67
C GLN A 319 13.83 -8.60 -14.58
N THR A 320 14.97 -8.44 -13.90
CA THR A 320 15.13 -7.51 -12.77
C THR A 320 16.11 -6.38 -13.09
N ALA A 321 17.12 -6.64 -13.92
CA ALA A 321 18.13 -5.66 -14.31
C ALA A 321 18.64 -5.93 -15.73
N THR A 322 19.19 -4.91 -16.37
CA THR A 322 19.77 -5.04 -17.73
C THR A 322 21.29 -4.96 -17.73
N VAL A 323 21.89 -4.40 -16.69
CA VAL A 323 23.32 -4.19 -16.48
C VAL A 323 23.64 -4.26 -15.00
N ASN A 324 24.93 -4.38 -14.67
CA ASN A 324 25.43 -4.18 -13.31
C ASN A 324 25.27 -2.69 -12.93
N ASP A 325 24.74 -2.42 -11.73
CA ASP A 325 24.80 -1.09 -11.12
C ASP A 325 26.23 -0.76 -10.70
N GLU A 326 27.01 -1.77 -10.27
CA GLU A 326 28.42 -1.62 -9.91
C GLU A 326 29.33 -2.42 -10.85
N PRO A 327 29.96 -1.75 -11.83
CA PRO A 327 30.82 -2.42 -12.82
C PRO A 327 31.99 -3.17 -12.19
N ASN A 328 32.17 -4.42 -12.59
CA ASN A 328 33.29 -5.27 -12.17
C ASN A 328 34.08 -5.77 -13.39
N PRO A 329 34.80 -4.86 -14.09
CA PRO A 329 35.42 -5.16 -15.38
C PRO A 329 36.49 -6.26 -15.30
N ASN A 330 37.13 -6.39 -14.13
CA ASN A 330 38.11 -7.46 -13.89
C ASN A 330 37.47 -8.85 -14.01
N CYS A 331 36.16 -8.96 -13.73
CA CYS A 331 35.41 -10.20 -13.75
C CYS A 331 34.45 -10.37 -14.94
N ASP A 332 34.46 -9.48 -15.93
CA ASP A 332 33.52 -9.54 -17.08
C ASP A 332 33.63 -10.84 -17.89
N ALA A 333 34.85 -11.36 -18.06
CA ALA A 333 35.08 -12.63 -18.74
C ALA A 333 34.41 -13.80 -17.99
N ALA A 334 34.57 -13.85 -16.67
CA ALA A 334 33.96 -14.89 -15.84
C ALA A 334 32.43 -14.80 -15.80
N GLN A 335 31.87 -13.59 -15.77
CA GLN A 335 30.43 -13.36 -15.90
C GLN A 335 29.89 -13.82 -17.26
N THR A 336 30.64 -13.55 -18.33
CA THR A 336 30.29 -13.98 -19.69
C THR A 336 30.32 -15.50 -19.82
N ASP A 337 31.33 -16.14 -19.23
CA ASP A 337 31.46 -17.60 -19.23
C ASP A 337 30.32 -18.26 -18.45
N ASP A 338 29.95 -17.74 -17.27
CA ASP A 338 28.80 -18.27 -16.49
C ASP A 338 27.47 -18.07 -17.22
N LYS A 339 27.27 -16.93 -17.88
CA LYS A 339 26.08 -16.66 -18.70
C LYS A 339 25.94 -17.64 -19.89
N ASN A 340 27.07 -18.06 -20.45
CA ASN A 340 27.11 -18.92 -21.62
C ASN A 340 27.26 -20.41 -21.27
N ASP A 341 27.25 -20.77 -19.98
CA ASP A 341 27.35 -22.16 -19.54
C ASP A 341 26.11 -22.95 -20.02
N PRO A 342 26.27 -23.95 -20.91
CA PRO A 342 25.15 -24.71 -21.47
C PRO A 342 24.42 -25.56 -20.42
N LEU A 343 25.02 -25.78 -19.24
CA LEU A 343 24.38 -26.50 -18.14
C LEU A 343 23.50 -25.59 -17.28
N LYS A 344 23.61 -24.26 -17.45
CA LYS A 344 22.92 -23.25 -16.63
C LYS A 344 21.99 -22.36 -17.45
N VAL A 345 21.49 -22.86 -18.59
CA VAL A 345 20.63 -22.06 -19.47
C VAL A 345 19.38 -21.61 -18.72
N GLY A 346 19.24 -20.30 -18.51
CA GLY A 346 18.13 -19.69 -17.79
C GLY A 346 18.33 -19.58 -16.27
N GLU A 347 19.47 -20.01 -15.74
CA GLU A 347 19.86 -19.76 -14.35
C GLU A 347 20.59 -18.43 -14.23
N PHE A 348 19.96 -17.47 -13.56
CA PHE A 348 20.52 -16.15 -13.29
C PHE A 348 20.63 -15.90 -11.79
N GLY A 349 21.46 -14.91 -11.44
CA GLY A 349 21.59 -14.42 -10.07
C GLY A 349 22.18 -15.42 -9.08
N ALA A 350 22.27 -14.97 -7.84
CA ALA A 350 22.72 -15.79 -6.73
C ALA A 350 21.79 -15.61 -5.52
N THR A 351 21.58 -16.68 -4.76
CA THR A 351 20.90 -16.60 -3.46
C THR A 351 21.87 -17.00 -2.35
N ILE A 352 22.00 -16.14 -1.36
CA ILE A 352 22.80 -16.39 -0.15
C ILE A 352 21.87 -16.83 0.98
N TYR A 353 22.05 -18.06 1.45
CA TYR A 353 21.41 -18.60 2.63
C TYR A 353 22.31 -18.40 3.85
N MET A 354 21.81 -17.67 4.85
CA MET A 354 22.55 -17.38 6.07
C MET A 354 22.19 -18.39 7.16
N ALA A 355 23.18 -19.17 7.61
CA ALA A 355 23.06 -20.12 8.70
C ALA A 355 23.91 -19.70 9.91
N GLY A 356 23.61 -20.23 11.10
CA GLY A 356 24.43 -20.01 12.28
C GLY A 356 24.58 -18.52 12.62
N LYS A 357 25.79 -18.05 12.89
CA LYS A 357 26.06 -16.62 13.15
C LYS A 357 26.56 -15.86 11.94
N SER A 358 26.52 -16.45 10.74
CA SER A 358 27.09 -15.85 9.54
C SER A 358 26.55 -14.45 9.27
N GLN A 359 27.46 -13.52 8.91
CA GLN A 359 27.17 -12.12 8.61
C GLN A 359 27.98 -11.67 7.40
N ILE A 360 27.55 -10.59 6.77
CA ILE A 360 28.31 -9.90 5.71
C ILE A 360 28.67 -8.49 6.18
N ASN A 361 29.95 -8.16 6.16
CA ASN A 361 30.46 -6.82 6.46
C ASN A 361 31.10 -6.21 5.21
N ILE A 362 30.57 -5.08 4.77
CA ILE A 362 31.13 -4.30 3.67
C ILE A 362 31.94 -3.15 4.27
N GLN A 363 33.26 -3.28 4.16
CA GLN A 363 34.23 -2.35 4.70
C GLN A 363 34.62 -1.28 3.67
N THR A 364 35.61 -0.46 4.03
CA THR A 364 36.10 0.66 3.21
C THR A 364 36.55 0.18 1.83
N HIS A 365 36.08 0.86 0.76
CA HIS A 365 36.31 0.46 -0.64
C HIS A 365 35.80 -0.96 -0.97
N GLY A 366 34.84 -1.46 -0.20
CA GLY A 366 34.15 -2.72 -0.48
C GLY A 366 32.88 -2.45 -1.29
N HIS A 367 32.70 -3.19 -2.36
CA HIS A 367 31.55 -3.10 -3.26
C HIS A 367 30.96 -4.49 -3.40
N ILE A 368 29.64 -4.63 -3.21
CA ILE A 368 28.96 -5.90 -3.44
C ILE A 368 27.65 -5.68 -4.21
N GLU A 369 27.47 -6.44 -5.28
CA GLU A 369 26.25 -6.48 -6.07
C GLU A 369 25.75 -7.93 -6.17
N ILE A 370 24.49 -8.16 -5.77
CA ILE A 370 23.87 -9.49 -5.78
C ILE A 370 22.66 -9.48 -6.72
N HIS A 371 22.78 -10.24 -7.82
CA HIS A 371 21.75 -10.36 -8.84
C HIS A 371 20.63 -11.31 -8.42
N ALA A 372 19.43 -11.05 -8.95
CA ALA A 372 18.21 -11.76 -8.59
C ALA A 372 18.19 -13.21 -9.10
N ARG A 373 18.09 -14.19 -8.18
CA ARG A 373 17.82 -15.60 -8.50
C ARG A 373 16.40 -15.96 -8.14
N VAL A 374 15.74 -16.70 -9.01
CA VAL A 374 14.38 -17.22 -8.76
C VAL A 374 14.47 -18.44 -7.85
N GLN A 375 13.78 -18.38 -6.71
CA GLN A 375 13.54 -19.47 -5.78
C GLN A 375 12.05 -19.78 -5.81
N ASP A 376 11.68 -20.86 -6.49
CA ASP A 376 10.28 -21.18 -6.84
C ASP A 376 9.61 -20.04 -7.64
N ALA A 377 8.71 -19.27 -7.01
CA ALA A 377 8.03 -18.14 -7.63
C ALA A 377 8.56 -16.76 -7.18
N THR A 378 9.61 -16.71 -6.36
CA THR A 378 10.11 -15.48 -5.72
C THR A 378 11.57 -15.22 -6.10
N PHE A 379 11.91 -14.00 -6.49
CA PHE A 379 13.31 -13.59 -6.58
C PHE A 379 13.87 -13.31 -5.19
N VAL A 380 14.99 -13.95 -4.86
CA VAL A 380 15.65 -13.86 -3.54
C VAL A 380 17.16 -13.67 -3.72
N SER A 381 17.71 -12.62 -3.11
CA SER A 381 19.17 -12.39 -3.05
C SER A 381 19.75 -12.94 -1.76
N ILE A 382 19.08 -12.73 -0.63
CA ILE A 382 19.57 -13.16 0.69
C ILE A 382 18.40 -13.71 1.51
N GLN A 383 18.61 -14.84 2.17
CA GLN A 383 17.62 -15.45 3.06
C GLN A 383 18.28 -16.00 4.33
N ALA A 384 17.87 -15.51 5.50
CA ALA A 384 18.25 -16.12 6.77
C ALA A 384 17.44 -17.39 7.01
N LEU A 385 18.12 -18.50 7.29
CA LEU A 385 17.46 -19.79 7.50
C LEU A 385 16.70 -19.81 8.84
N CYS A 386 15.50 -20.35 8.79
CA CYS A 386 14.57 -20.46 9.92
C CYS A 386 14.45 -21.89 10.44
N VAL A 387 13.90 -22.06 11.65
CA VAL A 387 13.57 -23.41 12.16
C VAL A 387 12.31 -23.90 11.44
N PRO A 388 12.29 -25.15 10.95
CA PRO A 388 11.13 -25.73 10.26
C PRO A 388 9.82 -25.75 11.06
N ASN A 389 9.83 -25.45 12.36
CA ASN A 389 8.62 -25.45 13.23
C ASN A 389 8.05 -24.06 13.55
N GLY A 390 8.59 -22.98 12.98
CA GLY A 390 7.98 -21.65 13.09
C GLY A 390 6.85 -21.49 12.06
N GLY A 391 5.65 -21.04 12.46
CA GLY A 391 4.50 -20.88 11.54
C GLY A 391 4.66 -19.87 10.39
N TRP A 392 5.80 -19.17 10.33
CA TRP A 392 6.22 -18.26 9.26
C TRP A 392 7.26 -18.89 8.32
N CYS A 393 7.90 -19.98 8.74
CA CYS A 393 8.85 -20.76 7.96
C CYS A 393 8.05 -21.74 7.10
N ARG A 394 8.29 -21.76 5.78
CA ARG A 394 7.72 -22.76 4.87
C ARG A 394 8.79 -23.80 4.54
N PRO A 395 8.94 -24.87 5.32
CA PRO A 395 9.83 -25.98 4.97
C PRO A 395 9.20 -26.91 3.92
N SER A 396 8.16 -26.47 3.18
CA SER A 396 7.27 -27.35 2.40
C SER A 396 7.96 -28.12 1.26
N GLY A 397 9.21 -27.79 0.94
CA GLY A 397 10.02 -28.50 -0.05
C GLY A 397 10.67 -29.80 0.42
N GLY A 398 10.30 -30.39 1.57
CA GLY A 398 10.75 -31.74 1.96
C GLY A 398 12.27 -31.94 2.16
N GLY A 399 13.07 -30.88 2.00
CA GLY A 399 14.49 -30.85 2.33
C GLY A 399 14.65 -30.85 3.84
N GLY A 400 14.88 -32.01 4.43
CA GLY A 400 15.23 -32.10 5.84
C GLY A 400 16.43 -31.21 6.13
N PHE A 401 16.27 -30.23 7.03
CA PHE A 401 17.34 -29.42 7.61
C PHE A 401 18.31 -30.25 8.49
N ALA A 402 18.61 -31.50 8.14
CA ALA A 402 19.41 -32.38 9.00
C ALA A 402 20.82 -31.82 9.26
N THR A 403 21.29 -30.84 8.49
CA THR A 403 22.64 -30.27 8.62
C THR A 403 22.74 -28.74 8.58
N ALA A 404 21.79 -28.01 7.99
CA ALA A 404 21.86 -26.55 7.92
C ALA A 404 21.30 -25.93 9.20
N LYS A 405 22.16 -25.19 9.92
CA LYS A 405 21.80 -24.51 11.17
C LYS A 405 20.88 -23.33 10.89
N GLN A 406 19.88 -23.14 11.74
CA GLN A 406 19.11 -21.89 11.77
C GLN A 406 20.07 -20.69 11.86
N SER A 407 19.73 -19.58 11.22
CA SER A 407 20.35 -18.31 11.55
C SER A 407 20.05 -17.94 13.01
N THR A 408 21.11 -17.59 13.72
CA THR A 408 21.15 -17.11 15.10
C THR A 408 21.60 -15.66 15.20
N ALA A 409 21.96 -15.04 14.07
CA ALA A 409 22.15 -13.60 13.97
C ALA A 409 20.78 -12.93 14.11
N THR A 410 20.54 -12.31 15.26
CA THR A 410 19.25 -11.71 15.61
C THR A 410 19.42 -10.26 16.05
N ALA A 411 18.44 -9.42 15.72
CA ALA A 411 18.37 -8.05 16.20
C ALA A 411 18.32 -7.97 17.73
N ALA A 412 17.73 -8.98 18.38
CA ALA A 412 17.70 -9.13 19.84
C ALA A 412 19.11 -9.19 20.46
N ALA A 413 20.04 -9.87 19.78
CA ALA A 413 21.43 -9.99 20.19
C ALA A 413 22.29 -8.80 19.74
N GLY A 414 21.72 -7.85 18.99
CA GLY A 414 22.47 -6.80 18.30
C GLY A 414 23.32 -7.31 17.13
N ASP A 415 23.07 -8.55 16.68
CA ASP A 415 23.78 -9.18 15.56
C ASP A 415 23.15 -8.71 14.23
N PHE A 416 23.99 -8.45 13.23
CA PHE A 416 23.59 -8.05 11.90
C PHE A 416 23.61 -9.24 10.94
N ILE A 417 22.67 -9.28 9.99
CA ILE A 417 22.77 -10.18 8.84
C ILE A 417 23.73 -9.59 7.81
N MET A 418 23.62 -8.28 7.61
CA MET A 418 24.52 -7.52 6.77
C MET A 418 24.62 -6.10 7.29
N TYR A 419 25.83 -5.54 7.21
CA TYR A 419 26.09 -4.15 7.53
C TYR A 419 27.20 -3.56 6.66
N THR A 420 27.09 -2.26 6.39
CA THR A 420 28.19 -1.46 5.83
C THR A 420 28.82 -0.64 6.96
N ASP A 421 30.14 -0.69 7.08
CA ASP A 421 30.87 0.08 8.09
C ASP A 421 30.79 1.60 7.82
N SER A 422 31.18 2.44 8.78
CA SER A 422 31.35 3.88 8.51
C SER A 422 32.55 4.14 7.57
N GLY A 423 32.47 5.17 6.70
CA GLY A 423 33.54 5.56 5.78
C GLY A 423 33.05 5.85 4.37
N ASN A 424 33.97 6.20 3.47
CA ASN A 424 33.65 6.52 2.06
C ASN A 424 33.70 5.26 1.18
N ASN A 425 33.02 5.31 0.03
CA ASN A 425 33.08 4.33 -1.06
C ASN A 425 32.78 2.90 -0.59
N LYS A 426 31.56 2.69 -0.11
CA LYS A 426 31.04 1.36 0.22
C LYS A 426 29.78 1.21 -0.58
N GLU A 427 29.68 0.14 -1.34
CA GLU A 427 28.58 -0.02 -2.26
C GLU A 427 27.89 -1.34 -2.02
N LEU A 428 26.57 -1.28 -2.03
CA LEU A 428 25.72 -2.44 -1.87
C LEU A 428 24.55 -2.29 -2.81
N VAL A 429 24.40 -3.27 -3.68
CA VAL A 429 23.24 -3.41 -4.54
C VAL A 429 22.69 -4.81 -4.40
N THR A 430 21.40 -4.93 -4.10
CA THR A 430 20.68 -6.21 -4.24
C THR A 430 19.49 -6.02 -5.15
N HIS A 431 19.32 -6.95 -6.09
CA HIS A 431 18.28 -6.88 -7.11
C HIS A 431 17.01 -7.64 -6.76
N ALA A 432 17.02 -8.36 -5.63
CA ALA A 432 15.91 -9.20 -5.20
C ALA A 432 15.71 -9.13 -3.68
N LEU A 433 14.76 -9.92 -3.18
CA LEU A 433 14.35 -9.90 -1.79
C LEU A 433 15.52 -10.22 -0.84
N LEU A 434 15.63 -9.42 0.22
CA LEU A 434 16.36 -9.76 1.44
C LEU A 434 15.36 -10.23 2.51
N TYR A 435 15.36 -11.53 2.84
CA TYR A 435 14.48 -12.12 3.84
C TYR A 435 15.22 -12.54 5.10
N ALA A 436 15.17 -11.72 6.15
CA ALA A 436 15.71 -12.07 7.46
C ALA A 436 14.83 -11.52 8.60
N PRO A 437 13.65 -12.10 8.85
CA PRO A 437 12.64 -11.54 9.75
C PRO A 437 13.05 -11.47 11.23
N LEU A 438 14.17 -12.06 11.63
CA LEU A 438 14.77 -11.94 12.97
C LEU A 438 16.02 -11.07 12.99
N GLY A 439 16.56 -10.74 11.82
CA GLY A 439 17.86 -10.11 11.63
C GLY A 439 17.78 -8.58 11.70
N GLN A 440 18.93 -7.98 11.97
CA GLN A 440 19.14 -6.55 11.80
C GLN A 440 19.95 -6.27 10.53
N PHE A 441 19.62 -5.16 9.88
CA PHE A 441 20.38 -4.63 8.75
C PHE A 441 20.86 -3.21 9.06
N GLN A 442 22.08 -2.87 8.64
CA GLN A 442 22.60 -1.51 8.76
C GLN A 442 23.24 -0.99 7.48
N PHE A 443 22.79 0.18 7.07
CA PHE A 443 23.52 1.05 6.16
C PHE A 443 24.41 2.00 6.96
N GLY A 444 25.72 1.84 6.88
CA GLY A 444 26.71 2.82 7.27
C GLY A 444 26.62 4.10 6.45
N ASN A 445 27.36 5.13 6.89
CA ASN A 445 27.23 6.50 6.39
C ASN A 445 27.41 6.61 4.87
N THR A 446 26.30 6.63 4.14
CA THR A 446 26.29 6.66 2.67
C THR A 446 26.68 8.05 2.17
N THR A 447 27.71 8.18 1.34
CA THR A 447 28.15 9.48 0.77
C THR A 447 27.63 9.69 -0.65
N ASN A 448 27.92 10.83 -1.28
CA ASN A 448 27.52 11.10 -2.68
C ASN A 448 28.18 10.17 -3.70
N THR A 449 29.25 9.48 -3.34
CA THR A 449 29.95 8.53 -4.21
C THR A 449 29.58 7.09 -3.92
N ALA A 450 28.77 6.82 -2.88
CA ALA A 450 28.38 5.48 -2.49
C ALA A 450 26.97 5.17 -2.99
N THR A 451 26.82 4.07 -3.71
CA THR A 451 25.54 3.47 -4.09
C THR A 451 25.07 2.48 -3.03
N GLN A 452 23.86 2.68 -2.53
CA GLN A 452 23.20 1.81 -1.57
C GLN A 452 21.78 1.56 -2.08
N LYS A 453 21.60 0.46 -2.82
CA LYS A 453 20.34 0.11 -3.49
C LYS A 453 19.84 -1.25 -3.05
N MET A 454 18.56 -1.32 -2.71
CA MET A 454 17.84 -2.58 -2.46
C MET A 454 16.62 -2.55 -3.35
N LEU A 455 16.66 -3.28 -4.46
CA LEU A 455 15.68 -3.16 -5.56
C LEU A 455 14.63 -4.29 -5.58
N GLY A 456 14.67 -5.19 -4.59
CA GLY A 456 13.68 -6.28 -4.45
C GLY A 456 12.97 -6.32 -3.10
N GLY A 457 13.11 -5.25 -2.30
CA GLY A 457 12.52 -5.16 -0.97
C GLY A 457 13.26 -5.94 0.10
N MET A 458 12.86 -5.72 1.36
CA MET A 458 13.45 -6.40 2.51
C MET A 458 12.44 -6.71 3.61
N VAL A 459 12.63 -7.84 4.29
CA VAL A 459 11.88 -8.20 5.50
C VAL A 459 12.85 -8.49 6.63
N LEU A 460 12.80 -7.66 7.66
CA LEU A 460 13.81 -7.56 8.72
C LEU A 460 13.15 -7.38 10.08
N ALA A 461 13.85 -7.69 11.16
CA ALA A 461 13.40 -7.29 12.49
C ALA A 461 13.67 -5.82 12.78
N ARG A 462 14.83 -5.32 12.34
CA ARG A 462 15.29 -3.94 12.57
C ARG A 462 16.14 -3.41 11.42
N LEU A 463 16.00 -2.12 11.14
CA LEU A 463 16.75 -1.42 10.10
C LEU A 463 17.42 -0.15 10.66
N ASP A 464 18.74 -0.02 10.48
CA ASP A 464 19.51 1.17 10.83
C ASP A 464 20.05 1.87 9.58
N LEU A 465 19.70 3.15 9.39
CA LEU A 465 19.97 3.91 8.18
C LEU A 465 20.87 5.11 8.47
N HIS A 466 22.10 5.07 7.96
CA HIS A 466 23.04 6.18 8.06
C HIS A 466 23.29 6.75 6.66
N ALA A 467 23.10 8.06 6.50
CA ALA A 467 23.41 8.75 5.26
C ALA A 467 24.19 10.03 5.55
N SER A 468 25.02 10.48 4.60
CA SER A 468 25.68 11.77 4.63
C SER A 468 24.74 12.84 4.08
N ALA A 469 24.95 14.11 4.43
CA ALA A 469 24.21 15.22 3.84
C ALA A 469 24.38 15.29 2.31
N SER A 470 25.51 14.77 1.81
CA SER A 470 25.84 14.71 0.39
C SER A 470 25.23 13.52 -0.35
N ALA A 471 24.69 12.50 0.34
CA ALA A 471 24.21 11.27 -0.27
C ALA A 471 23.26 11.52 -1.45
N SER A 472 23.43 10.79 -2.54
CA SER A 472 22.58 10.89 -3.74
C SER A 472 22.00 9.55 -4.20
N ASN A 473 22.64 8.44 -3.84
CA ASN A 473 22.33 7.11 -4.38
C ASN A 473 21.88 6.14 -3.27
N PHE A 474 20.99 6.59 -2.39
CA PHE A 474 20.39 5.74 -1.35
C PHE A 474 18.94 5.45 -1.71
N GLU A 475 18.62 4.18 -1.97
CA GLU A 475 17.30 3.77 -2.42
C GLU A 475 16.96 2.37 -1.92
N ILE A 476 15.80 2.24 -1.28
CA ILE A 476 15.19 0.93 -1.01
C ILE A 476 13.88 0.92 -1.77
N ALA A 477 13.82 0.19 -2.87
CA ALA A 477 12.66 0.17 -3.75
C ALA A 477 12.25 -1.26 -4.08
N VAL A 478 11.00 -1.38 -4.48
CA VAL A 478 10.51 -2.56 -5.19
C VAL A 478 10.02 -2.14 -6.56
N PRO A 479 10.07 -3.02 -7.57
CA PRO A 479 9.45 -2.76 -8.86
C PRO A 479 7.94 -2.77 -8.66
N ILE A 480 7.37 -1.61 -8.36
CA ILE A 480 5.92 -1.48 -8.23
C ILE A 480 5.31 -1.55 -9.63
N SER A 481 4.43 -2.52 -9.84
CA SER A 481 3.47 -2.41 -10.95
C SER A 481 2.50 -1.26 -10.62
N PRO A 482 1.97 -0.54 -11.62
CA PRO A 482 0.91 0.45 -11.43
C PRO A 482 -0.16 -0.06 -10.46
N ILE A 483 -0.24 0.51 -9.26
CA ILE A 483 -1.22 0.07 -8.26
C ILE A 483 -2.60 0.40 -8.81
N THR A 484 -3.34 -0.62 -9.26
CA THR A 484 -4.77 -0.49 -9.57
C THR A 484 -5.56 -0.85 -8.33
N ALA A 485 -6.48 0.03 -7.92
CA ALA A 485 -7.31 -0.18 -6.74
C ALA A 485 -8.80 -0.12 -7.10
N LYS A 486 -9.57 -1.13 -6.71
CA LYS A 486 -11.03 -1.08 -6.74
C LYS A 486 -11.55 -0.53 -5.42
N ILE A 487 -12.27 0.58 -5.47
CA ILE A 487 -12.77 1.32 -4.31
C ILE A 487 -14.29 1.39 -4.45
N THR A 488 -15.01 1.09 -3.38
CA THR A 488 -16.44 1.40 -3.26
C THR A 488 -16.58 2.69 -2.50
N LEU A 489 -17.20 3.68 -3.12
CA LEU A 489 -17.57 4.95 -2.50
C LEU A 489 -19.06 4.90 -2.18
N THR A 490 -19.45 5.31 -0.98
CA THR A 490 -20.85 5.42 -0.56
C THR A 490 -21.11 6.82 -0.02
N SER A 491 -21.95 7.60 -0.69
CA SER A 491 -22.41 8.89 -0.19
C SER A 491 -23.79 8.76 0.43
N THR A 492 -23.96 9.20 1.67
CA THR A 492 -25.23 9.17 2.41
C THR A 492 -25.64 10.59 2.78
N ALA A 493 -26.85 10.99 2.37
CA ALA A 493 -27.45 12.26 2.75
C ALA A 493 -28.63 12.04 3.69
N THR A 494 -28.69 12.83 4.77
CA THR A 494 -29.70 12.69 5.84
C THR A 494 -30.57 13.93 5.93
N LYS A 495 -31.88 13.75 5.76
CA LYS A 495 -32.91 14.80 6.00
C LYS A 495 -34.23 14.13 6.34
N GLY A 496 -34.47 13.86 7.63
CA GLY A 496 -35.63 13.10 8.13
C GLY A 496 -35.55 11.58 7.88
N SER A 497 -35.03 11.17 6.73
CA SER A 497 -34.57 9.80 6.44
C SER A 497 -33.27 9.85 5.63
N ASP A 498 -32.65 8.69 5.44
CA ASP A 498 -31.39 8.56 4.71
C ASP A 498 -31.60 8.21 3.24
N THR A 499 -30.69 8.64 2.39
CA THR A 499 -30.59 8.21 0.99
C THR A 499 -29.12 8.04 0.67
N SER A 500 -28.73 6.85 0.20
CA SER A 500 -27.35 6.53 -0.10
C SER A 500 -27.17 6.26 -1.59
N ILE A 501 -26.04 6.71 -2.13
CA ILE A 501 -25.59 6.37 -3.48
C ILE A 501 -24.24 5.69 -3.35
N GLN A 502 -24.07 4.58 -4.04
CA GLN A 502 -22.84 3.81 -4.06
C GLN A 502 -22.27 3.73 -5.47
N ALA A 503 -20.96 3.95 -5.59
CA ALA A 503 -20.21 3.71 -6.81
C ALA A 503 -19.02 2.79 -6.56
N VAL A 504 -18.81 1.85 -7.46
CA VAL A 504 -17.57 1.07 -7.51
C VAL A 504 -16.68 1.71 -8.55
N VAL A 505 -15.51 2.18 -8.13
CA VAL A 505 -14.54 2.84 -8.98
C VAL A 505 -13.23 2.06 -9.01
N GLU A 506 -12.55 2.12 -10.14
CA GLU A 506 -11.23 1.55 -10.34
C GLU A 506 -10.25 2.71 -10.54
N TYR A 507 -9.31 2.83 -9.63
CA TYR A 507 -8.30 3.87 -9.59
C TYR A 507 -6.99 3.35 -10.18
N ARG A 508 -6.49 4.04 -11.21
CA ARG A 508 -5.29 3.67 -12.01
C ARG A 508 -4.33 4.88 -12.11
N PRO A 509 -3.62 5.23 -11.04
CA PRO A 509 -2.78 6.42 -10.96
C PRO A 509 -1.55 6.45 -11.88
N TYR A 510 -1.07 5.28 -12.32
CA TYR A 510 0.24 5.08 -12.95
C TYR A 510 0.20 4.47 -14.36
N GLU A 511 -0.98 4.33 -15.00
CA GLU A 511 -1.04 3.97 -16.42
C GLU A 511 -0.84 5.25 -17.25
N PRO A 512 0.34 5.48 -17.86
CA PRO A 512 0.69 6.76 -18.50
C PRO A 512 -0.20 7.08 -19.71
N ASP A 513 -0.84 6.06 -20.30
CA ASP A 513 -1.63 6.17 -21.52
C ASP A 513 -3.13 6.39 -21.26
N ILE A 514 -3.57 6.38 -19.99
CA ILE A 514 -4.99 6.57 -19.65
C ILE A 514 -5.21 7.97 -19.08
N VAL A 515 -5.91 8.80 -19.86
CA VAL A 515 -6.36 10.15 -19.46
C VAL A 515 -7.30 10.07 -18.25
N ASP A 516 -8.13 9.03 -18.20
CA ASP A 516 -9.07 8.76 -17.11
C ASP A 516 -8.49 7.83 -16.03
N ARG A 517 -7.75 8.42 -15.09
CA ARG A 517 -7.14 7.72 -13.93
C ARG A 517 -8.16 7.09 -12.97
N VAL A 518 -9.45 7.33 -13.17
CA VAL A 518 -10.55 6.76 -12.39
C VAL A 518 -11.62 6.27 -13.37
N ARG A 519 -11.95 4.98 -13.32
CA ARG A 519 -13.06 4.38 -14.06
C ARG A 519 -14.20 4.04 -13.12
N VAL A 520 -15.40 4.55 -13.39
CA VAL A 520 -16.60 4.17 -12.64
C VAL A 520 -17.15 2.87 -13.25
N ASN A 521 -17.08 1.77 -12.49
CA ASN A 521 -17.54 0.45 -12.91
C ASN A 521 -19.01 0.22 -12.59
N SER A 522 -19.54 0.83 -11.53
CA SER A 522 -20.96 0.81 -11.22
C SER A 522 -21.40 2.05 -10.46
N TRP A 523 -22.69 2.38 -10.54
CA TRP A 523 -23.35 3.47 -9.83
C TRP A 523 -24.78 3.06 -9.49
N ARG A 524 -25.17 3.09 -8.21
CA ARG A 524 -26.50 2.68 -7.76
C ARG A 524 -27.02 3.52 -6.60
N VAL A 525 -28.32 3.72 -6.56
CA VAL A 525 -29.04 4.34 -5.43
C VAL A 525 -29.57 3.22 -4.55
N CYS A 526 -29.39 3.33 -3.24
CA CYS A 526 -29.86 2.34 -2.27
C CYS A 526 -30.60 3.04 -1.11
N GLU A 527 -31.57 2.33 -0.51
CA GLU A 527 -32.14 2.70 0.78
C GLU A 527 -31.21 2.17 1.89
N SER A 528 -31.02 2.92 2.98
CA SER A 528 -29.90 2.76 3.92
C SER A 528 -29.73 1.35 4.50
N THR A 529 -30.79 0.56 4.60
CA THR A 529 -30.78 -0.82 5.09
C THR A 529 -30.22 -1.85 4.08
N TYR A 530 -30.09 -1.50 2.80
CA TYR A 530 -29.70 -2.42 1.71
C TYR A 530 -28.40 -2.03 1.00
N CYS A 531 -27.64 -1.10 1.57
CA CYS A 531 -26.34 -0.69 1.05
C CYS A 531 -25.19 -1.64 1.42
N THR A 532 -25.47 -2.80 2.00
CA THR A 532 -24.47 -3.83 2.25
C THR A 532 -24.12 -4.54 0.93
N THR A 533 -22.83 -4.80 0.76
CA THR A 533 -22.15 -5.27 -0.46
C THR A 533 -22.83 -6.45 -1.17
N PRO A 534 -22.67 -6.61 -2.50
CA PRO A 534 -22.93 -7.89 -3.17
C PRO A 534 -22.02 -9.01 -2.64
#